data_AF-A0A174LM07-F1
#
_entry.id   AF-A0A174LM07-F1
#
_cell.length_a   1.000
_cell.length_b   1.000
_cell.length_c   1.000
_cell.angle_alpha   90.00
_cell.angle_beta   90.00
_cell.angle_gamma   90.00
#
_symmetry.space_group_name_H-M   'P 1'
#
loop_
_entity.id
_entity.type
_entity.pdbx_description
1 polymer ?
#
loop_
_entity_poly.entity_id
_entity_poly.type
_entity_poly.pdbx_seq_one_letter_code
_entity_poly.pdbx_strand_id
1 'polypeptide(L)'
;MMYRNQCTAKEKLMNRINEVSFAVNDVLLYLDTHPCCEEAISFYQECEQERQKLLKEYAQCYGPLTVDAALESGGDTWKWVQQPFPWETEGGCR
;
A
#
# COMPACT_ATOMS: atom_id res chain seq x y z
N MET A 1 31.35 10.07 -11.77
CA MET A 1 30.97 9.02 -10.78
C MET A 1 29.47 8.85 -10.86
N MET A 2 29.00 7.75 -11.43
CA MET A 2 27.56 7.47 -11.50
C MET A 2 27.09 6.98 -10.13
N TYR A 3 26.28 7.77 -9.44
CA TYR A 3 25.52 7.31 -8.29
C TYR A 3 24.65 6.15 -8.76
N ARG A 4 24.98 4.94 -8.33
CA ARG A 4 24.11 3.79 -8.52
C ARG A 4 22.88 4.07 -7.68
N ASN A 5 21.77 4.50 -8.31
CA ASN A 5 20.46 4.60 -7.68
C ASN A 5 20.05 3.22 -7.16
N GLN A 6 20.48 2.88 -5.94
CA GLN A 6 20.04 1.67 -5.27
C GLN A 6 18.70 1.99 -4.61
N CYS A 7 17.63 1.51 -5.25
CA CYS A 7 16.31 1.51 -4.65
C CYS A 7 16.34 0.66 -3.37
N THR A 8 16.03 1.27 -2.23
CA THR A 8 16.03 0.63 -0.91
C THR A 8 14.96 -0.47 -0.84
N ALA A 9 15.06 -1.39 0.13
CA ALA A 9 14.03 -2.41 0.34
C ALA A 9 12.64 -1.78 0.57
N LYS A 10 12.58 -0.65 1.31
CA LYS A 10 11.37 0.14 1.53
C LYS A 10 10.80 0.67 0.22
N GLU A 11 11.63 1.27 -0.63
CA GLU A 11 11.19 1.83 -1.92
C GLU A 11 10.74 0.74 -2.89
N LYS A 12 11.42 -0.42 -2.91
CA LYS A 12 10.99 -1.57 -3.74
C LYS A 12 9.61 -2.08 -3.31
N LEU A 13 9.41 -2.24 -2.00
CA LEU A 13 8.11 -2.66 -1.46
C LEU A 13 7.03 -1.62 -1.76
N MET A 14 7.35 -0.32 -1.58
CA MET A 14 6.44 0.78 -1.93
C MET A 14 6.07 0.79 -3.41
N ASN A 15 7.04 0.60 -4.31
CA ASN A 15 6.80 0.54 -5.73
C ASN A 15 5.90 -0.64 -6.10
N ARG A 16 6.12 -1.82 -5.50
CA ARG A 16 5.26 -2.97 -5.73
C ARG A 16 3.83 -2.73 -5.24
N ILE A 17 3.67 -2.10 -4.07
CA ILE A 17 2.33 -1.69 -3.58
C ILE A 17 1.66 -0.76 -4.58
N ASN A 18 2.39 0.22 -5.13
CA ASN A 18 1.84 1.16 -6.11
C ASN A 18 1.42 0.47 -7.41
N GLU A 19 2.24 -0.44 -7.95
CA GLU A 19 1.93 -1.22 -9.15
C GLU A 19 0.65 -2.04 -8.98
N VAL A 20 0.54 -2.80 -7.89
CA VAL A 20 -0.64 -3.64 -7.63
C VAL A 20 -1.85 -2.77 -7.34
N SER A 21 -1.70 -1.65 -6.62
CA SER A 21 -2.79 -0.71 -6.38
C SER A 21 -3.31 -0.07 -7.67
N PHE A 22 -2.43 0.21 -8.63
CA PHE A 22 -2.84 0.66 -9.96
C PHE A 22 -3.66 -0.41 -10.68
N ALA A 23 -3.20 -1.67 -10.68
CA ALA A 23 -3.92 -2.77 -11.31
C ALA A 23 -5.32 -2.96 -10.71
N VAL A 24 -5.46 -2.91 -9.38
CA VAL A 24 -6.76 -2.97 -8.70
C VAL A 24 -7.70 -1.87 -9.20
N ASN A 25 -7.23 -0.63 -9.28
CA ASN A 25 -8.03 0.50 -9.75
C ASN A 25 -8.41 0.37 -11.23
N ASP A 26 -7.47 -0.04 -12.08
CA ASP A 26 -7.69 -0.19 -13.53
C ASP A 26 -8.74 -1.27 -13.82
N VAL A 27 -8.64 -2.42 -13.15
CA VAL A 27 -9.61 -3.51 -13.30
C VAL A 27 -10.97 -3.13 -12.74
N LEU A 28 -11.01 -2.38 -11.64
CA LEU A 28 -12.27 -1.86 -11.09
C LEU A 28 -12.98 -0.94 -12.10
N LEU A 29 -12.25 -0.02 -12.74
CA LEU A 29 -12.77 0.84 -13.80
C LEU A 29 -13.26 0.03 -15.02
N TYR A 30 -12.55 -1.05 -15.37
CA TYR A 30 -13.00 -1.95 -16.43
C TYR A 30 -14.34 -2.63 -16.08
N LEU A 31 -14.46 -3.13 -14.84
CA LEU A 31 -15.66 -3.81 -14.34
C LEU A 31 -16.89 -2.90 -14.28
N ASP A 32 -16.74 -1.58 -14.13
CA ASP A 32 -17.85 -0.63 -14.23
C ASP A 32 -18.60 -0.73 -15.58
N THR A 33 -17.91 -1.15 -16.64
CA THR A 33 -18.48 -1.34 -17.98
C THR A 33 -18.72 -2.81 -18.34
N HIS A 34 -18.07 -3.75 -17.65
CA HIS A 34 -18.15 -5.20 -17.88
C HIS A 34 -18.39 -5.96 -16.57
N PRO A 35 -19.52 -5.75 -15.88
CA PRO A 35 -19.72 -6.22 -14.51
C PRO A 35 -19.81 -7.75 -14.36
N CYS A 36 -20.05 -8.48 -15.45
CA CYS A 36 -20.17 -9.94 -15.45
C CYS A 36 -18.92 -10.65 -16.00
N CYS A 37 -17.82 -9.94 -16.26
CA CYS A 37 -16.58 -10.56 -16.74
C CYS A 37 -15.89 -11.31 -15.59
N GLU A 38 -16.06 -12.63 -15.57
CA GLU A 38 -15.52 -13.50 -14.51
C GLU A 38 -13.98 -13.43 -14.43
N GLU A 39 -13.31 -13.28 -15.58
CA GLU A 39 -11.85 -13.16 -15.64
C GLU A 39 -11.38 -11.88 -14.96
N ALA A 40 -12.04 -10.74 -15.21
CA ALA A 40 -11.71 -9.47 -14.59
C ALA A 40 -12.02 -9.48 -13.08
N ILE A 41 -13.10 -10.14 -12.66
CA ILE A 41 -13.43 -10.33 -11.23
C ILE A 41 -12.34 -11.16 -10.54
N SER A 42 -11.93 -12.29 -11.13
CA SER A 42 -10.87 -13.14 -10.56
C SER A 42 -9.55 -12.37 -10.45
N PHE A 43 -9.17 -11.67 -11.52
CA PHE A 43 -7.93 -10.90 -11.54
C PHE A 43 -7.94 -9.74 -10.53
N TYR A 44 -9.08 -9.06 -10.35
CA TYR A 44 -9.27 -8.07 -9.28
C TYR A 44 -9.03 -8.68 -7.90
N GLN A 45 -9.62 -9.84 -7.62
CA GLN A 45 -9.47 -10.52 -6.32
C GLN A 45 -8.02 -10.93 -6.04
N GLU A 46 -7.33 -11.45 -7.04
CA GLU A 46 -5.90 -11.79 -6.94
C GLU A 46 -5.04 -10.56 -6.63
N CYS A 47 -5.23 -9.47 -7.38
CA CYS A 47 -4.50 -8.22 -7.16
C CYS A 47 -4.79 -7.63 -5.78
N GLU A 48 -6.06 -7.63 -5.35
CA GLU A 48 -6.46 -7.11 -4.05
C GLU A 48 -5.84 -7.92 -2.90
N GLN A 49 -5.81 -9.25 -3.00
CA GLN A 49 -5.14 -10.11 -2.02
C GLN A 49 -3.63 -9.84 -1.95
N GLU A 50 -2.97 -9.67 -3.11
CA GLU A 50 -1.55 -9.30 -3.15
C GLU A 50 -1.32 -7.93 -2.50
N ARG A 51 -2.16 -6.94 -2.82
CA ARG A 51 -2.09 -5.58 -2.25
C ARG A 51 -2.20 -5.59 -0.74
N GLN A 52 -3.16 -6.32 -0.18
CA GLN A 52 -3.34 -6.46 1.27
C GLN A 52 -2.12 -7.09 1.94
N LYS A 53 -1.56 -8.16 1.34
CA LYS A 53 -0.35 -8.80 1.86
C LYS A 53 0.83 -7.84 1.91
N LEU A 54 1.05 -7.07 0.84
CA LEU A 54 2.16 -6.10 0.75
C LEU A 54 1.98 -4.93 1.73
N LEU A 55 0.76 -4.43 1.89
CA LEU A 55 0.44 -3.39 2.88
C LEU A 55 0.71 -3.85 4.30
N LYS A 56 0.36 -5.11 4.61
CA LYS A 56 0.66 -5.71 5.92
C LYS A 56 2.16 -5.86 6.15
N GLU A 57 2.91 -6.33 5.16
CA GLU A 57 4.38 -6.42 5.22
C GLU A 57 5.02 -5.04 5.44
N TYR A 58 4.55 -4.03 4.71
CA TYR A 58 5.02 -2.66 4.87
C TYR A 58 4.70 -2.12 6.27
N ALA A 59 3.48 -2.35 6.75
CA ALA A 59 3.05 -1.92 8.08
C ALA A 59 3.91 -2.53 9.20
N GLN A 60 4.30 -3.79 9.07
CA GLN A 60 5.19 -4.48 10.01
C GLN A 60 6.60 -3.90 10.02
N CYS A 61 7.14 -3.56 8.85
CA CYS A 61 8.54 -3.11 8.72
C CYS A 61 8.73 -1.61 8.93
N TYR A 62 7.78 -0.80 8.46
CA TYR A 62 7.96 0.66 8.29
C TYR A 62 6.84 1.50 8.91
N GLY A 63 5.75 0.87 9.35
CA GLY A 63 4.54 1.54 9.83
C GLY A 63 3.43 1.57 8.78
N PRO A 64 2.16 1.67 9.20
CA PRO A 64 1.01 1.48 8.32
C PRO A 64 0.86 2.63 7.32
N LEU A 65 0.56 2.29 6.05
CA LEU A 65 0.23 3.26 4.99
C LEU A 65 -1.27 3.60 4.91
N THR A 66 -2.11 2.72 5.44
CA THR A 66 -3.57 2.90 5.49
C THR A 66 -4.08 2.70 6.91
N VAL A 67 -5.25 3.27 7.21
CA VAL A 67 -5.92 3.08 8.51
C VAL A 67 -6.26 1.61 8.73
N ASP A 68 -6.70 0.90 7.70
CA ASP A 68 -7.02 -0.53 7.77
C ASP A 68 -5.80 -1.36 8.17
N ALA A 69 -4.63 -1.09 7.56
CA ALA A 69 -3.39 -1.76 7.92
C ALA A 69 -2.93 -1.42 9.36
N ALA A 70 -3.26 -0.22 9.85
CA ALA A 70 -3.01 0.15 11.24
C ALA A 70 -3.89 -0.64 12.21
N LEU A 71 -5.18 -0.81 11.89
CA LEU A 71 -6.15 -1.58 12.67
C LEU A 71 -5.77 -3.06 12.72
N GLU A 72 -5.34 -3.64 11.60
CA GLU A 72 -4.91 -5.04 11.53
C GLU A 72 -3.60 -5.34 12.30
N SER A 73 -2.78 -4.31 12.56
CA SER A 73 -1.48 -4.49 13.21
C SER A 73 -1.56 -4.85 14.70
N GLY A 74 -2.76 -4.83 15.30
CA GLY A 74 -3.11 -5.52 16.55
C GLY A 74 -2.31 -5.12 17.80
N GLY A 75 -1.59 -4.00 17.77
CA GLY A 75 -0.79 -3.54 18.92
C GLY A 75 -1.60 -2.68 19.89
N ASP A 76 -1.19 -2.65 21.16
CA ASP A 76 -1.72 -1.78 22.23
C ASP A 76 -1.51 -0.27 21.97
N THR A 77 -1.05 0.11 20.78
CA THR A 77 -0.74 1.49 20.43
C THR A 77 -1.23 1.81 19.03
N TRP A 78 -1.89 2.96 18.89
CA TRP A 78 -2.39 3.48 17.62
C TRP A 78 -1.23 3.93 16.72
N LYS A 79 -0.63 2.99 15.98
CA LYS A 79 0.57 3.23 15.14
C LYS A 79 0.33 4.23 14.01
N TRP A 80 -0.92 4.48 13.63
CA TRP A 80 -1.28 5.45 12.59
C TRP A 80 -0.78 6.87 12.91
N VAL A 81 -0.93 7.32 14.16
CA VAL A 81 -0.46 8.66 14.58
C VAL A 81 1.04 8.71 14.88
N GLN A 82 1.73 7.57 14.86
CA GLN A 82 3.16 7.50 15.15
C GLN A 82 4.05 7.76 13.93
N GLN A 83 3.49 7.78 12.72
CA GLN A 83 4.22 8.12 11.49
C GLN A 83 4.11 9.62 11.24
N PRO A 84 5.19 10.32 10.84
CA PRO A 84 5.11 11.74 10.54
C PRO A 84 4.08 11.95 9.43
N PHE A 85 3.09 12.80 9.65
CA PHE A 85 2.13 13.09 8.60
C PHE A 85 2.80 13.87 7.46
N PRO A 86 2.31 13.75 6.21
CA PRO A 86 2.88 14.51 5.10
C PRO A 86 2.85 16.03 5.29
N TRP A 87 1.96 16.54 6.14
CA TRP A 87 1.84 17.95 6.52
C TRP A 87 2.57 18.29 7.83
N GLU A 88 3.08 17.31 8.56
CA GLU A 88 4.03 17.54 9.67
C GLU A 88 5.40 17.84 9.03
N THR A 89 5.66 19.11 8.73
CA THR A 89 7.02 19.57 8.40
C THR A 89 8.00 19.15 9.49
N GLU A 90 9.25 18.82 9.12
CA GLU A 90 10.36 18.62 10.06
C GLU A 90 10.43 19.77 11.07
N GLY A 91 9.86 19.58 12.28
CA GLY A 91 9.76 20.63 13.29
C GLY A 91 8.37 20.83 13.91
N GLY A 92 7.32 20.16 13.43
CA GLY A 92 6.04 20.10 14.13
C GLY A 92 6.19 19.27 15.42
N CYS A 93 5.99 19.90 16.59
CA CYS A 93 6.05 19.22 17.88
C CYS A 93 5.03 18.07 17.96
N ARG A 94 5.47 16.94 18.50
CA ARG A 94 4.62 15.88 19.07
C ARG A 94 4.66 15.94 20.59
#